data_AF-A0A7S4RX07-F1
#
_entry.id   AF-A0A7S4RX07-F1
#
_cell.length_a   1.000
_cell.length_b   1.000
_cell.length_c   1.000
_cell.angle_alpha   90.00
_cell.angle_beta   90.00
_cell.angle_gamma   90.00
#
_symmetry.space_group_name_H-M   'P 1'
#
loop_
_entity.id
_entity.type
_entity.pdbx_description
1 polymer ?
#
loop_
_entity_poly.entity_id
_entity_poly.type
_entity_poly.pdbx_seq_one_letter_code
_entity_poly.pdbx_strand_id
1 'polypeptide(L)'
;MDSNEIPNTNDNNGEEDHIPLVNRNSNETCDKRNNSTTGATSFQAALSIAKAVMGAGSFALPWSFKQAGYIAGPVLMFLFMILSVISLKLLVSCRYLAFELASLRRKAKEEINGGDHGDDEEDYDHASNKDGGSQRNKEEKIFFASSYVDVAREAFGDAGAFVTYVASVLSSVGVCGSYLVFIASNIASLLHQRTATGGGEEGITGNGLHAALVLTVLPFAIALSSVKNASHSAVSSLLGDVSVFLGMVVVIAYVALYGSGEGGEKEGDDDADLGSFSNHTPGEGCVGIGTIETIPLAFGSISFLFFIHFLMLPIESSMLKPTDFPKTVSVTMFTCYLISAIFGVSGYWFFGENTEQIVLLNVQGSKFVSCCKILLCIDLIFTYPVVMRPSIEIVERTLSTMALPAIFATIFSNDCITEGVGVGRVCSQEACRLSWWRRLTACVILGFIAACAGLLIPSFALFSGLVGGVCQTFLGFVFPPLMYLQLLHQIRYHGKKKKGSASWSDYVTLMGIVMIGILIVLWTIKSTWSELHTT
;
A
#
# COMPACT_ATOMS: atom_id res chain seq x y z
N MET A 1 58.07 -64.47 -35.32
CA MET A 1 57.78 -63.40 -34.34
C MET A 1 56.54 -62.68 -34.86
N ASP A 2 55.44 -63.40 -35.09
CA ASP A 2 54.52 -63.97 -34.07
C ASP A 2 53.98 -62.82 -33.20
N SER A 3 52.68 -62.54 -33.15
CA SER A 3 51.57 -63.49 -33.21
C SER A 3 50.30 -62.78 -33.68
N ASN A 4 49.61 -63.37 -34.64
CA ASN A 4 48.23 -63.05 -35.00
C ASN A 4 47.54 -64.41 -35.16
N GLU A 5 46.59 -64.77 -34.29
CA GLU A 5 45.55 -65.75 -34.63
C GLU A 5 44.40 -65.77 -33.60
N ILE A 6 43.22 -65.53 -34.14
CA ILE A 6 41.82 -65.67 -33.66
C ILE A 6 41.50 -67.18 -33.64
N PRO A 7 40.68 -67.80 -32.73
CA PRO A 7 39.21 -67.60 -32.63
C PRO A 7 38.58 -67.70 -31.21
N ASN A 8 37.48 -67.02 -30.89
CA ASN A 8 36.10 -67.05 -31.42
C ASN A 8 35.29 -68.27 -30.95
N THR A 9 34.30 -68.03 -30.08
CA THR A 9 32.91 -68.58 -30.09
C THR A 9 32.13 -67.88 -28.96
N ASN A 10 31.22 -66.96 -29.27
CA ASN A 10 29.79 -67.20 -29.59
C ASN A 10 29.04 -67.78 -28.38
N ASP A 11 27.98 -67.17 -27.84
CA ASP A 11 26.83 -66.66 -28.56
C ASP A 11 25.92 -65.71 -27.74
N ASN A 12 25.30 -64.79 -28.50
CA ASN A 12 23.94 -64.24 -28.40
C ASN A 12 23.58 -63.01 -27.53
N ASN A 13 23.60 -61.87 -28.25
CA ASN A 13 22.47 -60.98 -28.58
C ASN A 13 21.80 -60.12 -27.48
N GLY A 14 21.85 -58.80 -27.70
CA GLY A 14 20.81 -57.88 -27.24
C GLY A 14 21.24 -56.42 -27.08
N GLU A 15 21.23 -55.68 -28.20
CA GLU A 15 21.03 -54.21 -28.36
C GLU A 15 21.73 -53.18 -27.45
N GLU A 16 22.49 -52.30 -28.12
CA GLU A 16 23.15 -51.10 -27.62
C GLU A 16 22.15 -49.98 -27.30
N ASP A 17 22.15 -49.47 -26.06
CA ASP A 17 21.65 -48.15 -25.72
C ASP A 17 22.77 -47.33 -25.06
N HIS A 18 23.34 -46.39 -25.81
CA HIS A 18 24.25 -45.38 -25.31
C HIS A 18 23.48 -44.35 -24.45
N ILE A 19 23.60 -44.45 -23.13
CA ILE A 19 23.20 -43.40 -22.19
C ILE A 19 24.34 -42.36 -22.13
N PRO A 20 24.15 -41.09 -22.56
CA PRO A 20 25.15 -40.07 -22.29
C PRO A 20 25.06 -39.69 -20.82
N LEU A 21 26.22 -39.72 -20.13
CA LEU A 21 26.40 -39.18 -18.78
C LEU A 21 25.98 -37.71 -18.76
N VAL A 22 24.78 -37.43 -18.26
CA VAL A 22 24.29 -36.06 -18.09
C VAL A 22 25.08 -35.40 -16.96
N ASN A 23 25.90 -34.45 -17.39
CA ASN A 23 26.65 -33.49 -16.61
C ASN A 23 25.75 -32.83 -15.55
N ARG A 24 25.98 -33.17 -14.28
CA ARG A 24 25.21 -32.72 -13.10
C ARG A 24 25.47 -31.26 -12.70
N ASN A 25 26.00 -30.44 -13.61
CA ASN A 25 26.39 -29.04 -13.37
C ASN A 25 25.47 -27.99 -14.03
N SER A 26 24.37 -28.38 -14.68
CA SER A 26 23.46 -27.42 -15.34
C SER A 26 22.28 -26.94 -14.47
N ASN A 27 22.05 -27.51 -13.28
CA ASN A 27 21.02 -27.02 -12.35
C ASN A 27 21.51 -25.93 -11.39
N GLU A 28 22.79 -25.54 -11.44
CA GLU A 28 23.30 -24.42 -10.64
C GLU A 28 23.31 -23.07 -11.39
N THR A 29 23.05 -23.03 -12.71
CA THR A 29 23.19 -21.80 -13.50
C THR A 29 21.90 -21.03 -13.74
N CYS A 30 20.72 -21.62 -13.50
CA CYS A 30 19.44 -20.91 -13.66
C CYS A 30 18.98 -20.18 -12.38
N ASP A 31 19.36 -20.65 -11.19
CA ASP A 31 19.02 -19.99 -9.91
C ASP A 31 20.09 -19.04 -9.39
N LYS A 32 21.32 -19.04 -9.95
CA LYS A 32 22.42 -18.16 -9.52
C LYS A 32 22.54 -16.85 -10.32
N ARG A 33 21.65 -16.56 -11.29
CA ARG A 33 21.73 -15.36 -12.16
C ARG A 33 20.70 -14.26 -11.90
N ASN A 34 20.03 -14.26 -10.75
CA ASN A 34 19.23 -13.12 -10.27
C ASN A 34 19.73 -12.53 -8.94
N ASN A 35 20.94 -12.88 -8.50
CA ASN A 35 21.53 -12.33 -7.28
C ASN A 35 22.34 -11.04 -7.51
N SER A 36 22.07 -10.32 -8.60
CA SER A 36 22.48 -8.91 -8.72
C SER A 36 21.53 -8.07 -7.87
N THR A 37 21.97 -7.64 -6.68
CA THR A 37 21.62 -6.33 -6.06
C THR A 37 20.30 -5.68 -6.51
N THR A 38 19.14 -6.31 -6.24
CA THR A 38 17.81 -5.79 -6.61
C THR A 38 17.03 -5.26 -5.40
N GLY A 39 17.73 -4.74 -4.39
CA GLY A 39 17.07 -3.95 -3.33
C GLY A 39 16.93 -2.49 -3.75
N ALA A 40 15.89 -1.82 -3.25
CA ALA A 40 15.70 -0.38 -3.40
C ALA A 40 16.73 0.40 -2.55
N THR A 41 17.27 1.48 -3.12
CA THR A 41 18.09 2.43 -2.37
C THR A 41 17.24 3.23 -1.37
N SER A 42 17.87 3.85 -0.36
CA SER A 42 17.15 4.70 0.60
C SER A 42 16.43 5.87 -0.07
N PHE A 43 16.95 6.38 -1.19
CA PHE A 43 16.29 7.41 -1.99
C PHE A 43 15.08 6.85 -2.75
N GLN A 44 15.19 5.67 -3.35
CA GLN A 44 14.04 5.01 -4.00
C GLN A 44 12.94 4.67 -2.99
N ALA A 45 13.32 4.21 -1.78
CA ALA A 45 12.37 4.00 -0.69
C ALA A 45 11.71 5.33 -0.25
N ALA A 46 12.47 6.43 -0.19
CA ALA A 46 11.92 7.75 0.09
C ALA A 46 10.88 8.17 -0.95
N LEU A 47 11.12 7.93 -2.25
CA LEU A 47 10.14 8.19 -3.32
C LEU A 47 8.89 7.31 -3.19
N SER A 48 9.06 6.02 -2.86
CA SER A 48 7.90 5.14 -2.63
C SER A 48 7.07 5.55 -1.41
N ILE A 49 7.72 6.01 -0.33
CA ILE A 49 7.05 6.58 0.84
C ILE A 49 6.36 7.89 0.45
N ALA A 50 7.05 8.77 -0.29
CA ALA A 50 6.51 10.03 -0.75
C ALA A 50 5.27 9.82 -1.62
N LYS A 51 5.29 8.89 -2.58
CA LYS A 51 4.12 8.51 -3.38
C LYS A 51 2.95 8.00 -2.56
N ALA A 52 3.24 7.25 -1.49
CA ALA A 52 2.22 6.72 -0.62
C ALA A 52 1.56 7.81 0.26
N VAL A 53 2.33 8.84 0.67
CA VAL A 53 1.85 9.99 1.45
C VAL A 53 1.23 11.04 0.52
N MET A 54 2.01 11.58 -0.40
CA MET A 54 1.64 12.64 -1.32
C MET A 54 0.95 12.05 -2.54
N GLY A 55 -0.37 12.20 -2.58
CA GLY A 55 -1.20 11.76 -3.70
C GLY A 55 -2.52 12.53 -3.71
N ALA A 56 -3.62 11.85 -4.03
CA ALA A 56 -4.96 12.44 -4.05
C ALA A 56 -5.32 13.15 -2.73
N GLY A 57 -4.91 12.59 -1.59
CA GLY A 57 -5.18 13.17 -0.26
C GLY A 57 -4.60 14.56 -0.07
N SER A 58 -3.47 14.87 -0.71
CA SER A 58 -2.85 16.20 -0.61
C SER A 58 -3.75 17.29 -1.19
N PHE A 59 -4.52 16.98 -2.24
CA PHE A 59 -5.42 17.93 -2.89
C PHE A 59 -6.71 18.20 -2.10
N ALA A 60 -6.97 17.46 -1.02
CA ALA A 60 -8.04 17.76 -0.06
C ALA A 60 -7.56 18.54 1.17
N LEU A 61 -6.27 18.86 1.27
CA LEU A 61 -5.73 19.60 2.42
C LEU A 61 -6.31 21.01 2.56
N PRO A 62 -6.48 21.82 1.49
CA PRO A 62 -7.17 23.11 1.60
C PRO A 62 -8.56 22.96 2.21
N TRP A 63 -9.34 21.98 1.75
CA TRP A 63 -10.66 21.67 2.31
C TRP A 63 -10.57 21.21 3.76
N SER A 64 -9.56 20.41 4.11
CA SER A 64 -9.35 19.97 5.50
C SER A 64 -9.04 21.17 6.42
N PHE A 65 -8.30 22.16 5.93
CA PHE A 65 -8.01 23.38 6.67
C PHE A 65 -9.21 24.34 6.70
N LYS A 66 -10.10 24.30 5.70
CA LYS A 66 -11.43 24.91 5.81
C LYS A 66 -12.23 24.34 6.97
N GLN A 67 -12.20 23.02 7.16
CA GLN A 67 -12.93 22.38 8.25
C GLN A 67 -12.26 22.57 9.63
N ALA A 68 -10.93 22.54 9.70
CA ALA A 68 -10.18 22.65 10.96
C ALA A 68 -9.83 24.09 11.36
N GLY A 69 -9.77 25.03 10.42
CA GLY A 69 -9.26 26.38 10.58
C GLY A 69 -7.81 26.54 10.10
N TYR A 70 -7.47 27.78 9.73
CA TYR A 70 -6.20 28.18 9.12
C TYR A 70 -4.97 27.92 10.02
N ILE A 71 -5.13 28.05 11.34
CA ILE A 71 -4.04 27.80 12.31
C ILE A 71 -4.12 26.37 12.83
N ALA A 72 -5.33 25.94 13.23
CA ALA A 72 -5.52 24.63 13.83
C ALA A 72 -5.26 23.48 12.84
N GLY A 73 -5.55 23.64 11.56
CA GLY A 73 -5.29 22.64 10.51
C GLY A 73 -3.81 22.25 10.39
N PRO A 74 -2.89 23.20 10.11
CA PRO A 74 -1.46 22.91 10.02
C PRO A 74 -0.86 22.36 11.32
N VAL A 75 -1.26 22.91 12.48
CA VAL A 75 -0.81 22.42 13.80
C VAL A 75 -1.25 20.97 14.00
N LEU A 76 -2.52 20.67 13.70
CA LEU A 76 -3.05 19.32 13.79
C LEU A 76 -2.30 18.36 12.86
N MET A 77 -2.06 18.80 11.63
CA MET A 77 -1.31 18.04 10.63
C MET A 77 0.12 17.73 11.11
N PHE A 78 0.79 18.68 11.75
CA PHE A 78 2.12 18.49 12.32
C PHE A 78 2.11 17.45 13.46
N LEU A 79 1.14 17.54 14.36
CA LEU A 79 0.98 16.56 15.44
C LEU A 79 0.76 15.14 14.89
N PHE A 80 -0.05 15.01 13.84
CA PHE A 80 -0.34 13.72 13.21
C PHE A 80 0.87 13.14 12.48
N MET A 81 1.69 13.98 11.85
CA MET A 81 2.96 13.55 11.27
C MET A 81 3.91 13.04 12.36
N ILE A 82 4.06 13.72 13.50
CA ILE A 82 4.89 13.25 14.63
C ILE A 82 4.39 11.89 15.14
N LEU A 83 3.09 11.79 15.42
CA LEU A 83 2.48 10.57 15.94
C LEU A 83 2.60 9.41 14.94
N SER A 84 2.41 9.67 13.64
CA SER A 84 2.58 8.68 12.58
C SER A 84 4.02 8.16 12.54
N VAL A 85 5.03 9.06 12.60
CA VAL A 85 6.44 8.65 12.62
C VAL A 85 6.78 7.83 13.87
N ILE A 86 6.28 8.21 15.04
CA ILE A 86 6.46 7.43 16.29
C ILE A 86 5.86 6.04 16.12
N SER A 87 4.63 5.95 15.62
CA SER A 87 3.95 4.67 15.49
C SER A 87 4.56 3.77 14.41
N LEU A 88 5.06 4.33 13.30
CA LEU A 88 5.79 3.57 12.29
C LEU A 88 7.09 2.98 12.85
N LYS A 89 7.83 3.74 13.65
CA LYS A 89 9.01 3.22 14.35
C LYS A 89 8.65 2.10 15.33
N LEU A 90 7.49 2.23 15.98
CA LEU A 90 6.98 1.20 16.88
C LEU A 90 6.57 -0.07 16.12
N LEU A 91 5.92 0.06 14.97
CA LEU A 91 5.55 -1.05 14.10
C LEU A 91 6.79 -1.82 13.60
N VAL A 92 7.82 -1.11 13.17
CA VAL A 92 9.13 -1.69 12.81
C VAL A 92 9.75 -2.41 14.01
N SER A 93 9.68 -1.82 15.21
CA SER A 93 10.15 -2.48 16.44
C SER A 93 9.36 -3.75 16.75
N CYS A 94 8.04 -3.75 16.53
CA CYS A 94 7.21 -4.95 16.69
C CYS A 94 7.64 -6.08 15.76
N ARG A 95 8.04 -5.78 14.52
CA ARG A 95 8.57 -6.79 13.58
C ARG A 95 9.82 -7.47 14.14
N TYR A 96 10.77 -6.69 14.67
CA TYR A 96 11.99 -7.25 15.28
C TYR A 96 11.70 -8.06 16.55
N LEU A 97 10.78 -7.58 17.40
CA LEU A 97 10.34 -8.29 18.60
C LEU A 97 9.61 -9.61 18.26
N ALA A 98 8.75 -9.61 17.25
CA ALA A 98 8.07 -10.80 16.76
C ALA A 98 9.08 -11.86 16.28
N PHE A 99 10.13 -11.44 15.57
CA PHE A 99 11.22 -12.34 15.17
C PHE A 99 11.98 -12.91 16.37
N GLU A 100 12.31 -12.08 17.36
CA GLU A 100 12.96 -12.52 18.59
C GLU A 100 12.11 -13.57 19.33
N LEU A 101 10.82 -13.30 19.52
CA LEU A 101 9.88 -14.19 20.18
C LEU A 101 9.75 -15.54 19.46
N ALA A 102 9.61 -15.52 18.14
CA ALA A 102 9.56 -16.74 17.32
C ALA A 102 10.83 -17.58 17.50
N SER A 103 12.00 -16.93 17.61
CA SER A 103 13.26 -17.61 17.86
C SER A 103 13.34 -18.25 19.25
N LEU A 104 12.79 -17.59 20.28
CA LEU A 104 12.73 -18.12 21.65
C LEU A 104 11.78 -19.32 21.74
N ARG A 105 10.62 -19.26 21.08
CA ARG A 105 9.65 -20.37 21.01
C ARG A 105 10.25 -21.60 20.34
N ARG A 106 11.01 -21.43 19.25
CA ARG A 106 11.71 -22.53 18.58
C ARG A 106 12.74 -23.20 19.50
N LYS A 107 13.58 -22.41 20.17
CA LYS A 107 14.57 -22.94 21.15
C LYS A 107 13.90 -23.70 22.30
N ALA A 108 12.84 -23.14 22.88
CA ALA A 108 12.09 -23.82 23.93
C ALA A 108 11.48 -25.16 23.46
N LYS A 109 11.00 -25.23 22.21
CA LYS A 109 10.47 -26.48 21.64
C LYS A 109 11.57 -27.50 21.37
N GLU A 110 12.75 -27.06 20.94
CA GLU A 110 13.94 -27.91 20.79
C GLU A 110 14.42 -28.46 22.14
N GLU A 111 14.43 -27.66 23.20
CA GLU A 111 14.77 -28.12 24.57
C GLU A 111 13.78 -29.17 25.09
N ILE A 112 12.48 -29.00 24.82
CA ILE A 112 11.45 -29.96 25.21
C ILE A 112 11.57 -31.27 24.42
N ASN A 113 11.76 -31.18 23.09
CA ASN A 113 11.85 -32.36 22.22
C ASN A 113 13.21 -33.07 22.31
N GLY A 114 14.29 -32.37 22.65
CA GLY A 114 15.62 -32.91 22.83
C GLY A 114 15.88 -33.52 24.21
N GLY A 115 14.91 -33.42 25.13
CA GLY A 115 14.98 -34.01 26.47
C GLY A 115 14.54 -35.48 26.57
N ASP A 116 14.20 -36.12 25.44
CA ASP A 116 13.71 -37.52 25.39
C ASP A 116 14.73 -38.52 24.79
N HIS A 117 16.01 -38.15 24.73
CA HIS A 117 17.10 -39.12 24.57
C HIS A 117 17.96 -39.07 25.83
N GLY A 118 17.53 -39.87 26.81
CA GLY A 118 18.42 -40.35 27.85
C GLY A 118 19.47 -41.25 27.21
N ASP A 119 20.73 -40.91 27.47
CA ASP A 119 21.87 -41.81 27.63
C ASP A 119 21.87 -43.08 26.78
N ASP A 120 22.32 -42.96 25.54
CA ASP A 120 23.13 -44.01 24.92
C ASP A 120 24.23 -43.31 24.10
N GLU A 121 25.44 -43.31 24.66
CA GLU A 121 26.66 -43.07 23.91
C GLU A 121 26.77 -44.12 22.82
N GLU A 122 26.70 -43.73 21.55
CA GLU A 122 27.41 -44.47 20.51
C GLU A 122 27.90 -43.56 19.39
N ASP A 123 29.21 -43.61 19.26
CA ASP A 123 30.12 -43.02 18.28
C ASP A 123 29.69 -43.36 16.84
N TYR A 124 29.32 -42.36 16.04
CA TYR A 124 29.42 -42.45 14.58
C TYR A 124 29.66 -41.07 13.96
N ASP A 125 30.91 -40.88 13.56
CA ASP A 125 31.34 -39.94 12.54
C ASP A 125 30.52 -40.11 11.25
N HIS A 126 29.75 -39.09 10.88
CA HIS A 126 29.63 -38.70 9.47
C HIS A 126 29.30 -37.21 9.34
N ALA A 127 30.34 -36.44 9.07
CA ALA A 127 30.24 -35.17 8.41
C ALA A 127 29.60 -35.35 7.02
N SER A 128 28.45 -34.71 6.79
CA SER A 128 28.06 -34.03 5.55
C SER A 128 26.55 -33.82 5.53
N ASN A 129 26.10 -32.62 5.90
CA ASN A 129 25.14 -31.78 5.16
C ASN A 129 24.70 -30.58 6.02
N LYS A 130 25.64 -29.74 6.47
CA LYS A 130 25.35 -28.54 7.30
C LYS A 130 25.07 -27.27 6.48
N ASP A 131 25.34 -27.26 5.18
CA ASP A 131 25.16 -26.05 4.36
C ASP A 131 23.77 -25.90 3.74
N GLY A 132 23.07 -26.99 3.40
CA GLY A 132 21.70 -26.92 2.86
C GLY A 132 20.64 -26.53 3.90
N GLY A 133 20.83 -26.92 5.17
CA GLY A 133 19.91 -26.58 6.27
C GLY A 133 20.11 -25.16 6.80
N SER A 134 21.32 -24.61 6.73
CA SER A 134 21.65 -23.27 7.23
C SER A 134 21.09 -22.16 6.32
N GLN A 135 21.13 -22.37 4.99
CA GLN A 135 20.58 -21.44 4.00
C GLN A 135 19.05 -21.46 3.97
N ARG A 136 18.43 -22.65 3.98
CA ARG A 136 16.97 -22.81 4.07
C ARG A 136 16.39 -22.24 5.37
N ASN A 137 17.10 -22.42 6.50
CA ASN A 137 16.74 -21.79 7.77
C ASN A 137 16.96 -20.27 7.77
N LYS A 138 17.86 -19.72 6.93
CA LYS A 138 18.06 -18.26 6.78
C LYS A 138 16.94 -17.63 5.95
N GLU A 139 16.54 -18.28 4.85
CA GLU A 139 15.44 -17.84 3.99
C GLU A 139 14.08 -17.91 4.71
N GLU A 140 13.84 -18.97 5.48
CA GLU A 140 12.65 -19.09 6.34
C GLU A 140 12.67 -18.10 7.53
N LYS A 141 13.86 -17.71 8.02
CA LYS A 141 14.03 -16.66 9.05
C LYS A 141 13.81 -15.25 8.53
N ILE A 142 14.08 -14.98 7.25
CA ILE A 142 13.85 -13.66 6.62
C ILE A 142 12.37 -13.50 6.21
N PHE A 143 11.68 -14.60 5.90
CA PHE A 143 10.31 -14.61 5.39
C PHE A 143 9.20 -14.47 6.47
N PHE A 144 9.51 -14.73 7.75
CA PHE A 144 8.50 -15.00 8.79
C PHE A 144 7.65 -13.78 9.25
N ALA A 145 8.01 -12.54 8.89
CA ALA A 145 7.24 -11.34 9.25
C ALA A 145 7.38 -10.23 8.20
N SER A 146 7.07 -10.56 6.93
CA SER A 146 7.13 -9.60 5.83
C SER A 146 5.91 -8.68 5.74
N SER A 147 4.77 -9.08 6.34
CA SER A 147 3.53 -8.30 6.33
C SER A 147 3.07 -7.90 7.73
N TYR A 148 2.24 -6.85 7.80
CA TYR A 148 1.65 -6.39 9.06
C TYR A 148 0.80 -7.49 9.71
N VAL A 149 0.06 -8.25 8.90
CA VAL A 149 -0.76 -9.38 9.37
C VAL A 149 0.08 -10.45 10.05
N ASP A 150 1.30 -10.72 9.56
CA ASP A 150 2.18 -11.72 10.15
C ASP A 150 2.71 -11.27 11.52
N VAL A 151 3.08 -9.98 11.66
CA VAL A 151 3.48 -9.40 12.97
C VAL A 151 2.32 -9.47 13.97
N ALA A 152 1.09 -9.16 13.52
CA ALA A 152 -0.10 -9.25 14.33
C ALA A 152 -0.41 -10.68 14.78
N ARG A 153 -0.19 -11.66 13.89
CA ARG A 153 -0.34 -13.10 14.20
C ARG A 153 0.60 -13.53 15.31
N GLU A 154 1.86 -13.08 15.26
CA GLU A 154 2.82 -13.44 16.30
C GLU A 154 2.47 -12.80 17.66
N ALA A 155 1.96 -11.56 17.66
CA ALA A 155 1.58 -10.84 18.87
C ALA A 155 0.29 -11.38 19.52
N PHE A 156 -0.77 -11.57 18.73
CA PHE A 156 -2.14 -11.81 19.22
C PHE A 156 -2.75 -13.14 18.75
N GLY A 157 -2.01 -13.95 17.99
CA GLY A 157 -2.53 -15.17 17.38
C GLY A 157 -3.46 -14.88 16.19
N ASP A 158 -4.24 -15.89 15.81
CA ASP A 158 -5.07 -15.83 14.60
C ASP A 158 -6.17 -14.75 14.67
N ALA A 159 -6.67 -14.43 15.87
CA ALA A 159 -7.65 -13.37 16.06
C ALA A 159 -7.08 -11.99 15.69
N GLY A 160 -5.87 -11.67 16.16
CA GLY A 160 -5.21 -10.42 15.79
C GLY A 160 -4.84 -10.38 14.31
N ALA A 161 -4.37 -11.51 13.75
CA ALA A 161 -4.12 -11.63 12.32
C ALA A 161 -5.37 -11.32 11.49
N PHE A 162 -6.53 -11.87 11.88
CA PHE A 162 -7.80 -11.62 11.21
C PHE A 162 -8.24 -10.16 11.30
N VAL A 163 -8.10 -9.53 12.46
CA VAL A 163 -8.43 -8.10 12.63
C VAL A 163 -7.54 -7.21 11.76
N THR A 164 -6.23 -7.44 11.76
CA THR A 164 -5.29 -6.69 10.91
C THR A 164 -5.52 -6.95 9.43
N TYR A 165 -5.86 -8.19 9.07
CA TYR A 165 -6.24 -8.57 7.71
C TYR A 165 -7.40 -7.70 7.23
N VAL A 166 -8.51 -7.67 7.99
CA VAL A 166 -9.73 -6.94 7.60
C VAL A 166 -9.43 -5.45 7.52
N ALA A 167 -8.77 -4.89 8.54
CA ALA A 167 -8.45 -3.47 8.57
C ALA A 167 -7.49 -3.05 7.42
N SER A 168 -6.52 -3.89 7.06
CA SER A 168 -5.58 -3.61 5.95
C SER A 168 -6.30 -3.64 4.60
N VAL A 169 -7.18 -4.64 4.38
CA VAL A 169 -7.98 -4.74 3.17
C VAL A 169 -8.94 -3.54 3.05
N LEU A 170 -9.66 -3.20 4.13
CA LEU A 170 -10.53 -2.02 4.14
C LEU A 170 -9.76 -0.72 3.88
N SER A 171 -8.55 -0.58 4.42
CA SER A 171 -7.70 0.59 4.18
C SER A 171 -7.26 0.67 2.71
N SER A 172 -6.76 -0.41 2.11
CA SER A 172 -6.35 -0.43 0.70
C SER A 172 -7.54 -0.16 -0.23
N VAL A 173 -8.66 -0.86 -0.02
CA VAL A 173 -9.88 -0.71 -0.82
C VAL A 173 -10.44 0.71 -0.71
N GLY A 174 -10.43 1.29 0.49
CA GLY A 174 -10.86 2.66 0.73
C GLY A 174 -9.98 3.69 0.01
N VAL A 175 -8.65 3.57 0.12
CA VAL A 175 -7.72 4.45 -0.60
C VAL A 175 -7.90 4.32 -2.12
N CYS A 176 -7.96 3.09 -2.62
CA CYS A 176 -8.17 2.82 -4.04
C CYS A 176 -9.54 3.32 -4.55
N GLY A 177 -10.60 3.18 -3.77
CA GLY A 177 -11.91 3.74 -4.09
C GLY A 177 -11.87 5.27 -4.16
N SER A 178 -11.11 5.92 -3.26
CA SER A 178 -10.96 7.37 -3.27
C SER A 178 -10.22 7.86 -4.52
N TYR A 179 -9.27 7.08 -5.04
CA TYR A 179 -8.61 7.38 -6.32
C TYR A 179 -9.59 7.31 -7.49
N LEU A 180 -10.50 6.33 -7.50
CA LEU A 180 -11.55 6.25 -8.54
C LEU A 180 -12.47 7.47 -8.49
N VAL A 181 -12.91 7.88 -7.29
CA VAL A 181 -13.73 9.09 -7.10
C VAL A 181 -12.98 10.35 -7.53
N PHE A 182 -11.70 10.46 -7.19
CA PHE A 182 -10.85 11.58 -7.57
C PHE A 182 -10.69 11.69 -9.09
N ILE A 183 -10.38 10.57 -9.76
CA ILE A 183 -10.22 10.50 -11.21
C ILE A 183 -11.55 10.86 -11.89
N ALA A 184 -12.66 10.28 -11.43
CA ALA A 184 -13.98 10.57 -11.98
C ALA A 184 -14.34 12.06 -11.85
N SER A 185 -14.10 12.67 -10.70
CA SER A 185 -14.39 14.09 -10.46
C SER A 185 -13.55 15.02 -11.35
N ASN A 186 -12.26 14.71 -11.51
CA ASN A 186 -11.38 15.53 -12.36
C ASN A 186 -11.71 15.37 -13.85
N ILE A 187 -11.98 14.15 -14.32
CA ILE A 187 -12.38 13.92 -15.72
C ILE A 187 -13.74 14.56 -16.00
N ALA A 188 -14.72 14.45 -15.08
CA ALA A 188 -16.02 15.11 -15.22
C ALA A 188 -15.86 16.63 -15.36
N SER A 189 -14.99 17.25 -14.56
CA SER A 189 -14.70 18.69 -14.68
C SER A 189 -14.13 19.09 -16.05
N LEU A 190 -13.35 18.22 -16.68
CA LEU A 190 -12.79 18.46 -18.02
C LEU A 190 -13.82 18.26 -19.14
N LEU A 191 -14.76 17.32 -18.96
CA LEU A 191 -15.83 17.06 -19.91
C LEU A 191 -16.85 18.20 -19.93
N HIS A 192 -17.26 18.69 -18.76
CA HIS A 192 -18.18 19.83 -18.65
C HIS A 192 -17.61 21.11 -19.30
N GLN A 193 -16.29 21.31 -19.20
CA GLN A 193 -15.61 22.43 -19.87
C GLN A 193 -15.70 22.32 -21.41
N ARG A 194 -15.67 21.11 -21.99
CA ARG A 194 -15.83 20.92 -23.43
C ARG A 194 -17.26 21.10 -23.91
N THR A 195 -18.24 20.59 -23.15
CA THR A 195 -19.66 20.70 -23.52
C THR A 195 -20.17 22.14 -23.50
N ALA A 196 -19.62 23.02 -22.65
CA ALA A 196 -19.92 24.45 -22.67
C ALA A 196 -19.47 25.14 -23.97
N THR A 197 -18.38 24.66 -24.60
CA THR A 197 -17.82 25.23 -25.83
C THR A 197 -18.32 24.60 -27.14
N GLY A 198 -19.03 23.46 -27.07
CA GLY A 198 -19.55 22.74 -28.24
C GLY A 198 -21.03 22.43 -28.04
N GLY A 199 -21.91 23.19 -28.70
CA GLY A 199 -23.37 23.13 -28.52
C GLY A 199 -24.03 21.83 -28.99
N GLY A 200 -23.82 20.71 -28.27
CA GLY A 200 -24.42 19.42 -28.61
C GLY A 200 -24.59 18.48 -27.42
N GLU A 201 -25.84 18.03 -27.30
CA GLU A 201 -26.39 16.88 -26.55
C GLU A 201 -26.30 16.90 -25.01
N GLU A 202 -27.47 16.74 -24.39
CA GLU A 202 -27.66 16.44 -22.97
C GLU A 202 -26.99 15.10 -22.65
N GLY A 203 -25.68 15.13 -22.38
CA GLY A 203 -24.94 13.99 -21.87
C GLY A 203 -25.50 13.52 -20.53
N ILE A 204 -25.12 12.30 -20.13
CA ILE A 204 -25.36 11.80 -18.77
C ILE A 204 -24.77 12.83 -17.80
N THR A 205 -25.60 13.51 -17.02
CA THR A 205 -25.18 14.52 -16.03
C THR A 205 -25.32 13.97 -14.62
N GLY A 206 -24.58 14.56 -13.67
CA GLY A 206 -24.66 14.21 -12.25
C GLY A 206 -24.10 12.83 -11.91
N ASN A 207 -24.74 12.13 -10.96
CA ASN A 207 -24.26 10.86 -10.40
C ASN A 207 -24.07 9.75 -11.45
N GLY A 208 -24.86 9.78 -12.54
CA GLY A 208 -24.72 8.84 -13.65
C GLY A 208 -23.38 8.98 -14.38
N LEU A 209 -22.89 10.22 -14.56
CA LEU A 209 -21.60 10.49 -15.21
C LEU A 209 -20.45 9.99 -14.34
N HIS A 210 -20.50 10.31 -13.04
CA HIS A 210 -19.52 9.82 -12.08
C HIS A 210 -19.45 8.30 -12.07
N ALA A 211 -20.60 7.63 -12.04
CA ALA A 211 -20.68 6.17 -12.11
C ALA A 211 -20.07 5.61 -13.40
N ALA A 212 -20.42 6.18 -14.55
CA ALA A 212 -19.88 5.77 -15.84
C ALA A 212 -18.35 5.93 -15.91
N LEU A 213 -17.81 7.04 -15.40
CA LEU A 213 -16.37 7.30 -15.36
C LEU A 213 -15.63 6.31 -14.46
N VAL A 214 -16.15 6.02 -13.26
CA VAL A 214 -15.57 5.01 -12.36
C VAL A 214 -15.55 3.64 -13.04
N LEU A 215 -16.66 3.22 -13.65
CA LEU A 215 -16.76 1.94 -14.35
C LEU A 215 -15.85 1.86 -15.59
N THR A 216 -15.57 2.99 -16.24
CA THR A 216 -14.65 3.06 -17.39
C THR A 216 -13.20 2.92 -16.96
N VAL A 217 -12.82 3.50 -15.81
CA VAL A 217 -11.43 3.47 -15.28
C VAL A 217 -11.12 2.11 -14.62
N LEU A 218 -12.13 1.46 -14.04
CA LEU A 218 -11.96 0.23 -13.26
C LEU A 218 -11.23 -0.91 -14.00
N PRO A 219 -11.54 -1.26 -15.27
CA PRO A 219 -10.80 -2.28 -16.01
C PRO A 219 -9.30 -2.01 -16.12
N PHE A 220 -8.91 -0.74 -16.30
CA PHE A 220 -7.50 -0.35 -16.38
C PHE A 220 -6.80 -0.52 -15.03
N ALA A 221 -7.46 -0.13 -13.94
CA ALA A 221 -6.94 -0.32 -12.58
C ALA A 221 -6.75 -1.81 -12.24
N ILE A 222 -7.70 -2.67 -12.62
CA ILE A 222 -7.62 -4.13 -12.43
C ILE A 222 -6.49 -4.72 -13.29
N ALA A 223 -6.40 -4.33 -14.56
CA ALA A 223 -5.39 -4.83 -15.49
C ALA A 223 -3.97 -4.52 -14.97
N LEU A 224 -3.71 -3.28 -14.55
CA LEU A 224 -2.42 -2.88 -14.00
C LEU A 224 -2.09 -3.57 -12.67
N SER A 225 -3.09 -3.81 -11.82
CA SER A 225 -2.91 -4.51 -10.54
C SER A 225 -2.59 -6.00 -10.72
N SER A 226 -3.05 -6.59 -11.83
CA SER A 226 -2.84 -7.99 -12.15
C SER A 226 -1.39 -8.30 -12.58
N VAL A 227 -0.60 -7.28 -12.95
CA VAL A 227 0.80 -7.45 -13.37
C VAL A 227 1.69 -7.78 -12.17
N LYS A 228 2.38 -8.94 -12.23
CA LYS A 228 3.29 -9.42 -11.15
C LYS A 228 4.62 -8.70 -11.11
N ASN A 229 5.20 -8.38 -12.26
CA ASN A 229 6.54 -7.81 -12.36
C ASN A 229 6.45 -6.30 -12.48
N ALA A 230 6.77 -5.58 -11.39
CA ALA A 230 6.92 -4.13 -11.44
C ALA A 230 8.36 -3.72 -11.17
N SER A 231 9.27 -4.27 -11.98
CA SER A 231 10.64 -3.74 -12.12
C SER A 231 10.66 -2.23 -12.41
N HIS A 232 9.57 -1.69 -12.95
CA HIS A 232 9.39 -0.26 -13.23
C HIS A 232 8.67 0.55 -12.13
N SER A 233 8.37 -0.04 -10.97
CA SER A 233 7.63 0.63 -9.87
C SER A 233 8.34 1.88 -9.31
N ALA A 234 9.68 1.89 -9.32
CA ALA A 234 10.45 3.07 -8.89
C ALA A 234 10.31 4.24 -9.87
N VAL A 235 10.27 3.96 -11.18
CA VAL A 235 10.11 4.98 -12.23
C VAL A 235 8.70 5.57 -12.20
N SER A 236 7.68 4.72 -12.05
CA SER A 236 6.30 5.20 -11.90
C SER A 236 6.08 5.98 -10.60
N SER A 237 6.88 5.69 -9.56
CA SER A 237 6.85 6.47 -8.32
C SER A 237 7.39 7.87 -8.54
N LEU A 238 8.58 7.99 -9.14
CA LEU A 238 9.18 9.27 -9.46
C LEU A 238 8.29 10.13 -10.37
N LEU A 239 7.78 9.56 -11.47
CA LEU A 239 6.90 10.28 -12.40
C LEU A 239 5.62 10.76 -11.71
N GLY A 240 5.09 9.96 -10.80
CA GLY A 240 3.93 10.32 -10.02
C GLY A 240 4.16 11.46 -9.07
N ASP A 241 5.23 11.38 -8.28
CA ASP A 241 5.62 12.45 -7.36
C ASP A 241 5.78 13.77 -8.11
N VAL A 242 6.46 13.75 -9.27
CA VAL A 242 6.60 14.94 -10.14
C VAL A 242 5.25 15.47 -10.61
N SER A 243 4.30 14.61 -10.98
CA SER A 243 2.95 15.02 -11.34
C SER A 243 2.21 15.70 -10.18
N VAL A 244 2.31 15.15 -8.97
CA VAL A 244 1.71 15.74 -7.75
C VAL A 244 2.33 17.10 -7.45
N PHE A 245 3.66 17.20 -7.47
CA PHE A 245 4.36 18.47 -7.29
C PHE A 245 3.96 19.50 -8.35
N LEU A 246 3.89 19.11 -9.62
CA LEU A 246 3.44 19.99 -10.69
C LEU A 246 2.02 20.49 -10.42
N GLY A 247 1.10 19.62 -10.00
CA GLY A 247 -0.26 20.01 -9.62
C GLY A 247 -0.32 20.97 -8.45
N MET A 248 0.52 20.76 -7.42
CA MET A 248 0.62 21.71 -6.32
C MET A 248 1.13 23.08 -6.78
N VAL A 249 2.17 23.10 -7.62
CA VAL A 249 2.73 24.33 -8.19
C VAL A 249 1.71 25.04 -9.06
N VAL A 250 0.92 24.33 -9.87
CA VAL A 250 -0.13 24.95 -10.71
C VAL A 250 -1.15 25.68 -9.85
N VAL A 251 -1.63 25.06 -8.78
CA VAL A 251 -2.60 25.68 -7.87
C VAL A 251 -1.96 26.86 -7.15
N ILE A 252 -0.74 26.74 -6.61
CA ILE A 252 -0.04 27.85 -5.95
C ILE A 252 0.22 29.00 -6.92
N ALA A 253 0.62 28.72 -8.15
CA ALA A 253 0.83 29.73 -9.18
C ALA A 253 -0.48 30.42 -9.57
N TYR A 254 -1.57 29.65 -9.67
CA TYR A 254 -2.91 30.21 -9.87
C TYR A 254 -3.28 31.17 -8.72
N VAL A 255 -3.09 30.74 -7.47
CA VAL A 255 -3.28 31.59 -6.28
C VAL A 255 -2.43 32.86 -6.33
N ALA A 256 -1.15 32.76 -6.70
CA ALA A 256 -0.25 33.90 -6.73
C ALA A 256 -0.59 34.91 -7.84
N LEU A 257 -0.91 34.43 -9.04
CA LEU A 257 -1.22 35.28 -10.20
C LEU A 257 -2.57 35.99 -10.04
N TYR A 258 -3.60 35.28 -9.60
CA TYR A 258 -4.94 35.84 -9.45
C TYR A 258 -5.15 36.54 -8.11
N GLY A 259 -4.39 36.19 -7.06
CA GLY A 259 -4.48 36.81 -5.73
C GLY A 259 -3.73 38.12 -5.57
N SER A 260 -2.76 38.43 -6.45
CA SER A 260 -1.96 39.66 -6.36
C SER A 260 -2.58 40.86 -7.06
N GLY A 261 -3.79 40.73 -7.63
CA GLY A 261 -4.47 41.82 -8.34
C GLY A 261 -3.83 42.22 -9.69
N GLU A 262 -2.71 41.61 -10.08
CA GLU A 262 -2.06 41.81 -11.39
C GLU A 262 -2.76 41.09 -12.55
N GLY A 263 -3.80 40.30 -12.29
CA GLY A 263 -4.60 39.62 -13.32
C GLY A 263 -5.68 40.49 -13.99
N GLY A 264 -5.73 41.78 -13.69
CA GLY A 264 -6.75 42.69 -14.21
C GLY A 264 -6.22 43.66 -15.28
N GLU A 265 -6.09 43.20 -16.53
CA GLU A 265 -6.47 43.95 -17.75
C GLU A 265 -6.29 43.10 -19.04
N LYS A 266 -7.44 42.54 -19.49
CA LYS A 266 -7.93 42.20 -20.85
C LYS A 266 -6.97 41.75 -21.98
N GLU A 267 -7.35 40.65 -22.65
CA GLU A 267 -7.67 40.68 -24.10
C GLU A 267 -8.42 39.40 -24.55
N GLY A 268 -9.65 39.56 -25.06
CA GLY A 268 -10.45 38.51 -25.70
C GLY A 268 -11.86 38.39 -25.13
N ASP A 269 -12.83 39.02 -25.80
CA ASP A 269 -14.26 38.69 -25.69
C ASP A 269 -14.44 37.17 -25.87
N ASP A 270 -14.99 36.49 -24.85
CA ASP A 270 -15.85 35.28 -24.92
C ASP A 270 -15.90 34.46 -23.60
N ASP A 271 -15.01 34.70 -22.63
CA ASP A 271 -14.95 33.90 -21.38
C ASP A 271 -15.70 34.57 -20.20
N ALA A 272 -17.04 34.47 -20.19
CA ALA A 272 -17.91 35.07 -19.19
C ALA A 272 -17.77 34.51 -17.75
N ASP A 273 -17.08 33.40 -17.53
CA ASP A 273 -16.97 32.76 -16.20
C ASP A 273 -15.65 33.04 -15.46
N LEU A 274 -14.64 33.63 -16.14
CA LEU A 274 -13.33 33.91 -15.54
C LEU A 274 -13.31 35.17 -14.65
N GLY A 275 -14.39 35.96 -14.66
CA GLY A 275 -14.53 37.21 -13.90
C GLY A 275 -15.00 37.05 -12.44
N SER A 276 -15.43 35.85 -12.02
CA SER A 276 -16.05 35.66 -10.69
C SER A 276 -15.05 35.65 -9.52
N PHE A 277 -13.79 35.27 -9.75
CA PHE A 277 -12.76 35.23 -8.71
C PHE A 277 -12.01 36.56 -8.49
N SER A 278 -12.19 37.55 -9.38
CA SER A 278 -11.45 38.82 -9.32
C SER A 278 -11.84 39.73 -8.14
N ASN A 279 -12.91 39.40 -7.40
CA ASN A 279 -13.43 40.20 -6.29
C ASN A 279 -13.17 39.58 -4.90
N HIS A 280 -12.48 38.43 -4.80
CA HIS A 280 -12.23 37.78 -3.52
C HIS A 280 -10.98 38.36 -2.86
N THR A 281 -11.10 38.94 -1.65
CA THR A 281 -9.91 39.33 -0.90
C THR A 281 -9.24 38.10 -0.27
N PRO A 282 -7.92 37.87 -0.48
CA PRO A 282 -7.24 36.72 0.13
C PRO A 282 -7.39 36.71 1.65
N GLY A 283 -7.81 35.59 2.21
CA GLY A 283 -8.08 35.43 3.64
C GLY A 283 -9.51 35.75 4.08
N GLU A 284 -10.36 36.27 3.19
CA GLU A 284 -11.78 36.48 3.48
C GLU A 284 -12.51 35.14 3.64
N GLY A 285 -13.26 34.97 4.73
CA GLY A 285 -13.91 33.69 5.08
C GLY A 285 -12.98 32.64 5.70
N CYS A 286 -11.69 32.94 5.90
CA CYS A 286 -10.79 32.04 6.62
C CYS A 286 -10.99 32.15 8.14
N VAL A 287 -11.34 31.03 8.78
CA VAL A 287 -11.47 30.98 10.24
C VAL A 287 -10.16 30.46 10.84
N GLY A 288 -9.67 31.09 11.91
CA GLY A 288 -8.41 30.68 12.57
C GLY A 288 -8.49 29.27 13.20
N ILE A 289 -9.60 28.99 13.88
CA ILE A 289 -9.91 27.70 14.51
C ILE A 289 -11.34 27.32 14.08
N GLY A 290 -11.48 26.17 13.43
CA GLY A 290 -12.77 25.64 12.97
C GLY A 290 -13.69 25.23 14.12
N THR A 291 -14.90 24.82 13.77
CA THR A 291 -15.88 24.39 14.78
C THR A 291 -15.59 22.97 15.28
N ILE A 292 -16.00 22.66 16.51
CA ILE A 292 -15.85 21.32 17.09
C ILE A 292 -16.56 20.26 16.23
N GLU A 293 -17.57 20.63 15.45
CA GLU A 293 -18.33 19.70 14.61
C GLU A 293 -17.61 19.35 13.31
N THR A 294 -16.88 20.29 12.70
CA THR A 294 -16.20 20.12 11.41
C THR A 294 -14.77 19.61 11.53
N ILE A 295 -14.10 19.89 12.65
CA ILE A 295 -12.74 19.43 12.94
C ILE A 295 -12.54 17.90 12.73
N PRO A 296 -13.47 17.00 13.09
CA PRO A 296 -13.36 15.55 12.86
C PRO A 296 -13.24 15.13 11.40
N LEU A 297 -13.86 15.89 10.50
CA LEU A 297 -13.76 15.65 9.07
C LEU A 297 -12.34 15.97 8.58
N ALA A 298 -11.75 17.05 9.09
CA ALA A 298 -10.34 17.36 8.84
C ALA A 298 -9.41 16.29 9.43
N PHE A 299 -9.71 15.81 10.64
CA PHE A 299 -8.96 14.72 11.28
C PHE A 299 -8.91 13.48 10.39
N GLY A 300 -10.05 13.02 9.89
CA GLY A 300 -10.12 11.86 9.01
C GLY A 300 -9.32 12.05 7.72
N SER A 301 -9.44 13.22 7.09
CA SER A 301 -8.74 13.54 5.84
C SER A 301 -7.21 13.70 6.03
N ILE A 302 -6.78 14.30 7.15
CA ILE A 302 -5.36 14.41 7.51
C ILE A 302 -4.78 13.03 7.87
N SER A 303 -5.54 12.20 8.61
CA SER A 303 -5.17 10.80 8.86
C SER A 303 -4.98 10.04 7.56
N PHE A 304 -5.89 10.26 6.59
CA PHE A 304 -5.82 9.64 5.27
C PHE A 304 -4.48 9.87 4.57
N LEU A 305 -3.89 11.05 4.76
CA LEU A 305 -2.62 11.43 4.17
C LEU A 305 -1.41 10.77 4.85
N PHE A 306 -1.38 10.72 6.19
CA PHE A 306 -0.18 10.31 6.93
C PHE A 306 -0.20 8.86 7.43
N PHE A 307 -1.35 8.17 7.47
CA PHE A 307 -1.47 6.85 8.09
C PHE A 307 -1.43 5.70 7.07
N ILE A 308 -0.24 5.48 6.55
CA ILE A 308 0.05 4.46 5.55
C ILE A 308 0.74 3.22 6.14
N HIS A 309 0.36 2.82 7.35
CA HIS A 309 1.03 1.74 8.09
C HIS A 309 0.95 0.37 7.38
N PHE A 310 -0.14 0.11 6.65
CA PHE A 310 -0.38 -1.14 5.93
C PHE A 310 0.57 -1.39 4.75
N LEU A 311 1.27 -0.36 4.26
CA LEU A 311 2.21 -0.46 3.12
C LEU A 311 3.69 -0.35 3.52
N MET A 312 3.98 -0.06 4.79
CA MET A 312 5.33 0.32 5.23
C MET A 312 6.30 -0.85 5.38
N LEU A 313 5.83 -2.00 5.91
CA LEU A 313 6.70 -3.18 6.06
C LEU A 313 7.15 -3.78 4.72
N PRO A 314 6.30 -3.88 3.68
CA PRO A 314 6.75 -4.24 2.34
C PRO A 314 7.81 -3.28 1.78
N ILE A 315 7.66 -1.96 1.95
CA ILE A 315 8.65 -0.98 1.50
C ILE A 315 9.98 -1.19 2.22
N GLU A 316 9.96 -1.31 3.54
CA GLU A 316 11.17 -1.61 4.34
C GLU A 316 11.84 -2.90 3.87
N SER A 317 11.06 -3.97 3.63
CA SER A 317 11.58 -5.26 3.19
C SER A 317 12.22 -5.22 1.79
N SER A 318 11.86 -4.24 0.98
CA SER A 318 12.44 -4.04 -0.35
C SER A 318 13.76 -3.27 -0.32
N MET A 319 14.16 -2.66 0.80
CA MET A 319 15.36 -1.85 0.90
C MET A 319 16.65 -2.70 0.94
N LEU A 320 17.71 -2.20 0.29
CA LEU A 320 19.06 -2.78 0.42
C LEU A 320 19.55 -2.80 1.87
N LYS A 321 19.21 -1.75 2.64
CA LYS A 321 19.60 -1.59 4.05
C LYS A 321 18.36 -1.22 4.89
N PRO A 322 17.58 -2.21 5.37
CA PRO A 322 16.39 -1.96 6.19
C PRO A 322 16.68 -1.15 7.47
N THR A 323 17.91 -1.21 8.00
CA THR A 323 18.33 -0.44 9.18
C THR A 323 18.25 1.08 8.98
N ASP A 324 18.30 1.55 7.74
CA ASP A 324 18.20 2.99 7.42
C ASP A 324 16.73 3.46 7.33
N PHE A 325 15.76 2.53 7.27
CA PHE A 325 14.34 2.82 7.08
C PHE A 325 13.77 3.82 8.11
N PRO A 326 14.05 3.72 9.44
CA PRO A 326 13.52 4.68 10.41
C PRO A 326 13.97 6.13 10.16
N LYS A 327 15.19 6.33 9.63
CA LYS A 327 15.70 7.65 9.26
C LYS A 327 15.04 8.12 7.97
N THR A 328 14.99 7.26 6.95
CA THR A 328 14.34 7.55 5.66
C THR A 328 12.89 7.98 5.86
N VAL A 329 12.09 7.21 6.59
CA VAL A 329 10.67 7.53 6.83
C VAL A 329 10.49 8.84 7.61
N SER A 330 11.34 9.11 8.61
CA SER A 330 11.24 10.35 9.40
C SER A 330 11.52 11.59 8.54
N VAL A 331 12.58 11.54 7.73
CA VAL A 331 12.95 12.66 6.84
C VAL A 331 11.88 12.84 5.75
N THR A 332 11.45 11.76 5.11
CA THR A 332 10.43 11.84 4.05
C THR A 332 9.10 12.36 4.58
N MET A 333 8.61 11.85 5.71
CA MET A 333 7.35 12.32 6.31
C MET A 333 7.40 13.80 6.69
N PHE A 334 8.51 14.28 7.26
CA PHE A 334 8.68 15.69 7.59
C PHE A 334 8.71 16.58 6.34
N THR A 335 9.43 16.15 5.29
CA THR A 335 9.46 16.86 4.00
C THR A 335 8.07 16.91 3.37
N CYS A 336 7.35 15.78 3.34
CA CYS A 336 5.97 15.72 2.83
C CYS A 336 5.07 16.66 3.63
N TYR A 337 5.18 16.69 4.96
CA TYR A 337 4.45 17.63 5.82
C TYR A 337 4.69 19.09 5.42
N LEU A 338 5.94 19.51 5.23
CA LEU A 338 6.24 20.91 4.89
C LEU A 338 5.59 21.32 3.56
N ILE A 339 5.74 20.47 2.54
CA ILE A 339 5.16 20.73 1.21
C ILE A 339 3.64 20.78 1.28
N SER A 340 3.04 19.77 1.91
CA SER A 340 1.59 19.67 2.11
C SER A 340 1.03 20.82 2.94
N ALA A 341 1.76 21.31 3.94
CA ALA A 341 1.33 22.40 4.82
C ALA A 341 1.29 23.71 4.04
N ILE A 342 2.37 24.02 3.31
CA ILE A 342 2.45 25.21 2.45
C ILE A 342 1.30 25.18 1.43
N PHE A 343 1.14 24.05 0.74
CA PHE A 343 0.08 23.86 -0.24
C PHE A 343 -1.32 24.04 0.37
N GLY A 344 -1.61 23.33 1.47
CA GLY A 344 -2.90 23.40 2.15
C GLY A 344 -3.24 24.80 2.65
N VAL A 345 -2.28 25.47 3.29
CA VAL A 345 -2.42 26.84 3.81
C VAL A 345 -2.67 27.82 2.67
N SER A 346 -1.87 27.75 1.58
CA SER A 346 -2.04 28.63 0.42
C SER A 346 -3.38 28.45 -0.27
N GLY A 347 -3.84 27.19 -0.42
CA GLY A 347 -5.11 26.90 -1.06
C GLY A 347 -6.28 27.41 -0.23
N TYR A 348 -6.30 27.12 1.07
CA TYR A 348 -7.39 27.59 1.92
C TYR A 348 -7.40 29.11 2.07
N TRP A 349 -6.23 29.74 2.20
CA TRP A 349 -6.14 31.21 2.29
C TRP A 349 -6.73 31.91 1.08
N PHE A 350 -6.57 31.34 -0.12
CA PHE A 350 -7.07 31.93 -1.34
C PHE A 350 -8.54 31.61 -1.61
N PHE A 351 -8.94 30.35 -1.49
CA PHE A 351 -10.30 29.92 -1.82
C PHE A 351 -11.31 30.14 -0.69
N GLY A 352 -10.86 30.30 0.56
CA GLY A 352 -11.70 30.56 1.72
C GLY A 352 -12.84 29.54 1.85
N GLU A 353 -14.06 30.03 2.05
CA GLU A 353 -15.27 29.20 2.15
C GLU A 353 -15.62 28.48 0.84
N ASN A 354 -15.12 28.94 -0.31
CA ASN A 354 -15.39 28.32 -1.62
C ASN A 354 -14.46 27.14 -1.92
N THR A 355 -13.62 26.71 -0.97
CA THR A 355 -12.71 25.58 -1.17
C THR A 355 -13.48 24.28 -1.41
N GLU A 356 -13.26 23.68 -2.58
CA GLU A 356 -13.82 22.37 -2.97
C GLU A 356 -13.09 21.22 -2.29
N GLN A 357 -13.75 20.06 -2.20
CA GLN A 357 -13.19 18.83 -1.61
C GLN A 357 -11.88 18.38 -2.28
N ILE A 358 -11.78 18.64 -3.58
CA ILE A 358 -10.55 18.54 -4.35
C ILE A 358 -10.25 19.94 -4.86
N VAL A 359 -9.23 20.60 -4.33
CA VAL A 359 -8.93 22.01 -4.66
C VAL A 359 -8.68 22.23 -6.17
N LEU A 360 -8.29 21.19 -6.90
CA LEU A 360 -8.10 21.26 -8.35
C LEU A 360 -9.41 21.50 -9.12
N LEU A 361 -10.56 21.26 -8.50
CA LEU A 361 -11.88 21.58 -9.06
C LEU A 361 -12.19 23.08 -9.01
N ASN A 362 -11.58 23.82 -8.07
CA ASN A 362 -11.65 25.29 -8.05
C ASN A 362 -10.90 25.95 -9.21
N VAL A 363 -9.91 25.26 -9.79
CA VAL A 363 -9.07 25.80 -10.85
C VAL A 363 -9.56 25.33 -12.22
N GLN A 364 -9.95 26.28 -13.08
CA GLN A 364 -10.48 26.03 -14.42
C GLN A 364 -9.80 26.93 -15.47
N GLY A 365 -10.05 26.68 -16.75
CA GLY A 365 -9.84 27.66 -17.82
C GLY A 365 -8.58 27.52 -18.69
N SER A 366 -7.47 26.95 -18.22
CA SER A 366 -6.25 26.85 -19.06
C SER A 366 -5.95 25.44 -19.56
N LYS A 367 -5.45 25.32 -20.80
CA LYS A 367 -4.94 24.05 -21.37
C LYS A 367 -3.89 23.40 -20.47
N PHE A 368 -3.09 24.22 -19.77
CA PHE A 368 -2.07 23.76 -18.84
C PHE A 368 -2.68 23.10 -17.60
N VAL A 369 -3.71 23.70 -17.00
CA VAL A 369 -4.46 23.11 -15.88
C VAL A 369 -5.13 21.80 -16.31
N SER A 370 -5.71 21.75 -17.52
CA SER A 370 -6.29 20.52 -18.05
C SER A 370 -5.26 19.41 -18.24
N CYS A 371 -4.09 19.71 -18.79
CA CYS A 371 -2.98 18.76 -18.89
C CYS A 371 -2.54 18.24 -17.51
N CYS A 372 -2.46 19.12 -16.52
CA CYS A 372 -2.10 18.74 -15.16
C CYS A 372 -3.14 17.80 -14.52
N LYS A 373 -4.45 18.10 -14.65
CA LYS A 373 -5.54 17.22 -14.21
C LYS A 373 -5.42 15.82 -14.83
N ILE A 374 -5.11 15.73 -16.12
CA ILE A 374 -4.92 14.45 -16.82
C ILE A 374 -3.69 13.70 -16.30
N LEU A 375 -2.55 14.37 -16.14
CA LEU A 375 -1.33 13.77 -15.60
C LEU A 375 -1.54 13.20 -14.19
N LEU A 376 -2.27 13.92 -13.34
CA LEU A 376 -2.64 13.45 -12.00
C LEU A 376 -3.56 12.22 -12.05
N CYS A 377 -4.54 12.19 -12.97
CA CYS A 377 -5.38 11.01 -13.14
C CYS A 377 -4.55 9.78 -13.57
N ILE A 378 -3.60 9.97 -14.49
CA ILE A 378 -2.70 8.91 -14.93
C ILE A 378 -1.82 8.43 -13.76
N ASP A 379 -1.26 9.35 -12.98
CA ASP A 379 -0.48 9.00 -11.78
C ASP A 379 -1.29 8.14 -10.80
N LEU A 380 -2.53 8.52 -10.49
CA LEU A 380 -3.36 7.76 -9.56
C LEU A 380 -3.68 6.35 -10.08
N ILE A 381 -3.86 6.17 -11.39
CA ILE A 381 -4.01 4.85 -12.02
C ILE A 381 -2.74 4.01 -11.83
N PHE A 382 -1.54 4.59 -11.93
CA PHE A 382 -0.28 3.89 -11.65
C PHE A 382 0.00 3.68 -10.17
N THR A 383 -0.57 4.52 -9.30
CA THR A 383 -0.47 4.40 -7.85
C THR A 383 -1.40 3.32 -7.31
N TYR A 384 -2.52 3.07 -7.98
CA TYR A 384 -3.51 2.07 -7.59
C TYR A 384 -2.91 0.66 -7.34
N PRO A 385 -2.11 0.06 -8.25
CA PRO A 385 -1.45 -1.22 -7.98
C PRO A 385 -0.50 -1.20 -6.79
N VAL A 386 0.16 -0.07 -6.51
CA VAL A 386 1.13 0.04 -5.40
C VAL A 386 0.40 -0.07 -4.06
N VAL A 387 -0.72 0.63 -3.91
CA VAL A 387 -1.55 0.61 -2.70
C VAL A 387 -2.33 -0.70 -2.53
N MET A 388 -2.77 -1.30 -3.64
CA MET A 388 -3.56 -2.53 -3.63
C MET A 388 -2.72 -3.80 -3.40
N ARG A 389 -1.39 -3.74 -3.61
CA ARG A 389 -0.45 -4.88 -3.48
C ARG A 389 -0.59 -5.68 -2.19
N PRO A 390 -0.51 -5.07 -0.98
CA PRO A 390 -0.60 -5.83 0.27
C PRO A 390 -1.91 -6.61 0.33
N SER A 391 -3.02 -5.98 -0.06
CA SER A 391 -4.34 -6.61 -0.06
C SER A 391 -4.48 -7.73 -1.09
N ILE A 392 -3.90 -7.58 -2.29
CA ILE A 392 -3.87 -8.63 -3.31
C ILE A 392 -3.11 -9.85 -2.79
N GLU A 393 -1.92 -9.65 -2.20
CA GLU A 393 -1.12 -10.74 -1.66
C GLU A 393 -1.85 -11.48 -0.54
N ILE A 394 -2.49 -10.72 0.36
CA ILE A 394 -3.28 -11.23 1.47
C ILE A 394 -4.50 -12.05 0.98
N VAL A 395 -5.23 -11.56 -0.02
CA VAL A 395 -6.39 -12.26 -0.61
C VAL A 395 -5.93 -13.47 -1.43
N GLU A 396 -4.83 -13.37 -2.18
CA GLU A 396 -4.25 -14.49 -2.95
C GLU A 396 -3.86 -15.65 -2.04
N ARG A 397 -3.23 -15.37 -0.88
CA ARG A 397 -2.93 -16.38 0.15
C ARG A 397 -4.21 -17.04 0.66
N THR A 398 -5.27 -16.27 0.90
CA THR A 398 -6.56 -16.80 1.37
C THR A 398 -7.22 -17.70 0.32
N LEU A 399 -7.28 -17.25 -0.94
CA LEU A 399 -7.79 -18.04 -2.06
C LEU A 399 -6.99 -19.33 -2.29
N SER A 400 -5.69 -19.34 -1.95
CA SER A 400 -4.86 -20.54 -2.06
C SER A 400 -5.19 -21.61 -1.01
N THR A 401 -5.71 -21.21 0.16
CA THR A 401 -6.08 -22.11 1.26
C THR A 401 -7.54 -22.58 1.21
N MET A 402 -8.43 -21.79 0.60
CA MET A 402 -9.80 -22.20 0.33
C MET A 402 -9.78 -23.34 -0.70
N ALA A 403 -10.71 -24.31 -0.62
CA ALA A 403 -10.79 -25.52 -1.44
C ALA A 403 -11.01 -25.29 -2.97
N LEU A 404 -10.71 -24.10 -3.47
CA LEU A 404 -10.67 -23.76 -4.89
C LEU A 404 -9.73 -24.64 -5.73
N PRO A 405 -8.60 -25.19 -5.24
CA PRO A 405 -7.83 -26.16 -6.03
C PRO A 405 -8.65 -27.38 -6.44
N ALA A 406 -9.56 -27.86 -5.57
CA ALA A 406 -10.45 -28.99 -5.87
C ALA A 406 -11.51 -28.61 -6.90
N ILE A 407 -12.11 -27.42 -6.79
CA ILE A 407 -13.12 -26.93 -7.75
C ILE A 407 -12.49 -26.63 -9.12
N PHE A 408 -11.30 -26.02 -9.16
CA PHE A 408 -10.59 -25.72 -10.41
C PHE A 408 -10.10 -26.99 -11.11
N ALA A 409 -9.64 -27.99 -10.36
CA ALA A 409 -9.35 -29.33 -10.90
C ALA A 409 -10.61 -29.96 -11.50
N THR A 410 -11.79 -29.75 -10.89
CA THR A 410 -13.06 -30.30 -11.40
C THR A 410 -13.57 -29.55 -12.64
N ILE A 411 -13.36 -28.24 -12.74
CA ILE A 411 -13.85 -27.40 -13.85
C ILE A 411 -12.92 -27.43 -15.07
N PHE A 412 -11.60 -27.53 -14.87
CA PHE A 412 -10.61 -27.51 -15.95
C PHE A 412 -10.00 -28.87 -16.29
N SER A 413 -10.35 -29.96 -15.59
CA SER A 413 -10.17 -31.31 -16.13
C SER A 413 -11.20 -31.55 -17.24
N ASN A 414 -10.89 -31.10 -18.44
CA ASN A 414 -11.47 -31.70 -19.64
C ASN A 414 -10.44 -32.30 -20.60
N ASP A 415 -9.14 -32.29 -20.27
CA ASP A 415 -8.13 -33.01 -21.03
C ASP A 415 -7.00 -33.49 -20.10
N CYS A 416 -7.06 -34.75 -19.66
CA CYS A 416 -5.88 -35.62 -19.45
C CYS A 416 -6.33 -36.98 -18.87
N ILE A 417 -6.97 -37.79 -19.72
CA ILE A 417 -6.68 -39.22 -19.71
C ILE A 417 -5.56 -39.41 -20.74
N THR A 418 -4.32 -39.42 -20.30
CA THR A 418 -3.25 -40.10 -21.04
C THR A 418 -2.35 -40.80 -20.04
N GLU A 419 -2.27 -42.11 -20.23
CA GLU A 419 -1.41 -43.03 -19.50
C GLU A 419 0.06 -42.60 -19.58
N GLY A 420 0.76 -42.83 -18.46
CA GLY A 420 2.20 -42.97 -18.29
C GLY A 420 3.13 -42.20 -19.24
N VAL A 421 3.72 -41.09 -18.79
CA VAL A 421 5.13 -40.68 -19.00
C VAL A 421 5.41 -39.44 -18.10
N GLY A 422 6.47 -39.51 -17.28
CA GLY A 422 7.30 -38.35 -16.89
C GLY A 422 6.70 -37.25 -15.99
N VAL A 423 6.51 -37.54 -14.70
CA VAL A 423 6.27 -36.52 -13.66
C VAL A 423 7.56 -35.74 -13.39
N GLY A 424 7.76 -34.62 -14.07
CA GLY A 424 8.91 -33.75 -13.77
C GLY A 424 8.95 -32.40 -14.48
N ARG A 425 8.23 -32.19 -15.58
CA ARG A 425 8.24 -30.91 -16.32
C ARG A 425 6.89 -30.22 -16.52
N VAL A 426 5.77 -30.91 -16.35
CA VAL A 426 4.42 -30.34 -16.60
C VAL A 426 3.90 -29.48 -15.44
N CYS A 427 4.42 -29.64 -14.22
CA CYS A 427 3.96 -28.88 -13.04
C CYS A 427 4.33 -27.38 -13.02
N SER A 428 5.16 -26.88 -13.95
CA SER A 428 5.62 -25.47 -13.95
C SER A 428 4.63 -24.50 -14.61
N GLN A 429 4.02 -24.91 -15.73
CA GLN A 429 3.14 -24.02 -16.52
C GLN A 429 1.72 -23.92 -15.95
N GLU A 430 1.16 -25.06 -15.50
CA GLU A 430 -0.13 -25.15 -14.80
C GLU A 430 -0.13 -24.35 -13.49
N ALA A 431 0.97 -24.42 -12.71
CA ALA A 431 1.14 -23.66 -11.47
C ALA A 431 1.24 -22.14 -11.72
N CYS A 432 1.94 -21.72 -12.79
CA CYS A 432 2.04 -20.31 -13.17
C CYS A 432 0.68 -19.75 -13.60
N ARG A 433 -0.08 -20.52 -14.40
CA ARG A 433 -1.44 -20.18 -14.84
C ARG A 433 -2.39 -20.07 -13.65
N LEU A 434 -2.38 -21.04 -12.74
CA LEU A 434 -3.24 -21.02 -11.54
C LEU A 434 -2.92 -19.83 -10.62
N SER A 435 -1.65 -19.50 -10.41
CA SER A 435 -1.26 -18.32 -9.62
C SER A 435 -1.63 -17.01 -10.32
N TRP A 436 -1.58 -16.94 -11.65
CA TRP A 436 -2.07 -15.77 -12.38
C TRP A 436 -3.59 -15.60 -12.24
N TRP A 437 -4.37 -16.68 -12.35
CA TRP A 437 -5.82 -16.65 -12.15
C TRP A 437 -6.21 -16.23 -10.74
N ARG A 438 -5.57 -16.75 -9.70
CA ARG A 438 -5.82 -16.33 -8.30
C ARG A 438 -5.60 -14.84 -8.12
N ARG A 439 -4.51 -14.31 -8.67
CA ARG A 439 -4.19 -12.89 -8.62
C ARG A 439 -5.22 -12.05 -9.37
N LEU A 440 -5.61 -12.47 -10.57
CA LEU A 440 -6.65 -11.79 -11.34
C LEU A 440 -7.98 -11.76 -10.58
N THR A 441 -8.41 -12.90 -10.02
CA THR A 441 -9.61 -12.99 -9.19
C THR A 441 -9.54 -12.06 -7.98
N ALA A 442 -8.41 -12.02 -7.26
CA ALA A 442 -8.19 -11.09 -6.16
C ALA A 442 -8.30 -9.62 -6.62
N CYS A 443 -7.69 -9.27 -7.76
CA CYS A 443 -7.76 -7.92 -8.31
C CYS A 443 -9.18 -7.51 -8.71
N VAL A 444 -9.95 -8.43 -9.31
CA VAL A 444 -11.36 -8.19 -9.68
C VAL A 444 -12.23 -7.98 -8.44
N ILE A 445 -12.11 -8.87 -7.45
CA ILE A 445 -12.89 -8.76 -6.19
C ILE A 445 -12.57 -7.43 -5.49
N LEU A 446 -11.30 -7.13 -5.26
CA LEU A 446 -10.87 -5.92 -4.58
C LEU A 446 -11.23 -4.65 -5.37
N GLY A 447 -11.06 -4.68 -6.70
CA GLY A 447 -11.43 -3.59 -7.58
C GLY A 447 -12.93 -3.29 -7.58
N PHE A 448 -13.76 -4.33 -7.63
CA PHE A 448 -15.21 -4.18 -7.57
C PHE A 448 -15.65 -3.59 -6.21
N ILE A 449 -15.11 -4.10 -5.10
CA ILE A 449 -15.43 -3.55 -3.76
C ILE A 449 -15.00 -2.08 -3.67
N ALA A 450 -13.82 -1.72 -4.21
CA ALA A 450 -13.34 -0.34 -4.21
C ALA A 450 -14.25 0.60 -5.04
N ALA A 451 -14.69 0.14 -6.21
CA ALA A 451 -15.63 0.88 -7.05
C ALA A 451 -16.99 1.05 -6.34
N CYS A 452 -17.56 -0.02 -5.79
CA CYS A 452 -18.81 0.06 -5.03
C CYS A 452 -18.70 1.03 -3.85
N ALA A 453 -17.62 0.96 -3.07
CA ALA A 453 -17.41 1.85 -1.94
C ALA A 453 -17.32 3.33 -2.36
N GLY A 454 -16.59 3.62 -3.45
CA GLY A 454 -16.49 4.98 -3.99
C GLY A 454 -17.80 5.50 -4.61
N LEU A 455 -18.64 4.62 -5.18
CA LEU A 455 -19.94 4.99 -5.74
C LEU A 455 -21.01 5.22 -4.68
N LEU A 456 -20.91 4.55 -3.52
CA LEU A 456 -21.83 4.77 -2.39
C LEU A 456 -21.64 6.16 -1.76
N ILE A 457 -20.41 6.68 -1.75
CA ILE A 457 -20.09 8.00 -1.21
C ILE A 457 -19.30 8.76 -2.28
N PRO A 458 -19.98 9.42 -3.26
CA PRO A 458 -19.34 10.14 -4.37
C PRO A 458 -18.73 11.49 -3.93
N SER A 459 -18.28 11.58 -2.69
CA SER A 459 -17.58 12.71 -2.09
C SER A 459 -16.17 12.26 -1.72
N PHE A 460 -15.16 12.84 -2.39
CA PHE A 460 -13.78 12.47 -2.15
C PHE A 460 -13.36 12.73 -0.71
N ALA A 461 -13.65 13.91 -0.16
CA ALA A 461 -13.19 14.30 1.17
C ALA A 461 -13.90 13.52 2.29
N LEU A 462 -15.21 13.28 2.18
CA LEU A 462 -15.94 12.47 3.15
C LEU A 462 -15.50 11.01 3.11
N PHE A 463 -15.35 10.45 1.90
CA PHE A 463 -14.94 9.05 1.75
C PHE A 463 -13.50 8.82 2.23
N SER A 464 -12.55 9.64 1.78
CA SER A 464 -11.15 9.57 2.26
C SER A 464 -11.06 9.85 3.76
N GLY A 465 -11.85 10.80 4.27
CA GLY A 465 -11.96 11.10 5.69
C GLY A 465 -12.41 9.91 6.54
N LEU A 466 -13.43 9.18 6.08
CA LEU A 466 -13.91 7.96 6.75
C LEU A 466 -12.83 6.87 6.76
N VAL A 467 -12.18 6.64 5.62
CA VAL A 467 -11.12 5.62 5.48
C VAL A 467 -9.93 5.94 6.39
N GLY A 468 -9.49 7.20 6.40
CA GLY A 468 -8.39 7.68 7.22
C GLY A 468 -8.71 7.67 8.71
N GLY A 469 -9.84 8.24 9.10
CA GLY A 469 -10.24 8.37 10.50
C GLY A 469 -10.63 7.05 11.17
N VAL A 470 -11.10 6.05 10.42
CA VAL A 470 -11.48 4.75 10.97
C VAL A 470 -10.39 3.70 10.77
N CYS A 471 -10.18 3.25 9.53
CA CYS A 471 -9.38 2.06 9.26
C CYS A 471 -7.89 2.33 9.46
N GLN A 472 -7.40 3.46 8.91
CA GLN A 472 -5.99 3.79 8.99
C GLN A 472 -5.58 4.31 10.37
N THR A 473 -6.45 5.07 11.06
CA THR A 473 -6.19 5.49 12.45
C THR A 473 -6.16 4.29 13.38
N PHE A 474 -7.00 3.28 13.17
CA PHE A 474 -6.92 2.03 13.93
C PHE A 474 -5.58 1.30 13.70
N LEU A 475 -5.17 1.11 12.44
CA LEU A 475 -3.89 0.49 12.09
C LEU A 475 -2.67 1.33 12.47
N GLY A 476 -2.84 2.64 12.60
CA GLY A 476 -1.79 3.59 12.93
C GLY A 476 -1.60 3.78 14.42
N PHE A 477 -2.66 4.03 15.19
CA PHE A 477 -2.54 4.45 16.59
C PHE A 477 -2.99 3.42 17.61
N VAL A 478 -3.90 2.53 17.23
CA VAL A 478 -4.42 1.53 18.17
C VAL A 478 -3.55 0.29 18.14
N PHE A 479 -3.31 -0.24 16.95
CA PHE A 479 -2.74 -1.58 16.82
C PHE A 479 -1.22 -1.68 17.13
N PRO A 480 -0.33 -0.79 16.64
CA PRO A 480 1.10 -0.90 16.92
C PRO A 480 1.46 -0.81 18.41
N PRO A 481 0.90 0.12 19.21
CA PRO A 481 1.15 0.16 20.65
C PRO A 481 0.69 -1.09 21.39
N LEU A 482 -0.47 -1.63 21.03
CA LEU A 482 -0.99 -2.86 21.62
C LEU A 482 -0.10 -4.06 21.27
N MET A 483 0.31 -4.21 20.01
CA MET A 483 1.22 -5.27 19.58
C MET A 483 2.56 -5.18 20.31
N TYR A 484 3.11 -3.97 20.45
CA TYR A 484 4.40 -3.77 21.11
C TYR A 484 4.37 -4.23 22.57
N LEU A 485 3.35 -3.82 23.32
CA LEU A 485 3.18 -4.20 24.72
C LEU A 485 2.95 -5.71 24.88
N GLN A 486 2.16 -6.30 23.99
CA GLN A 486 1.88 -7.73 24.00
C GLN A 486 3.13 -8.57 23.69
N LEU A 487 3.92 -8.17 22.69
CA LEU A 487 5.16 -8.84 22.32
C LEU A 487 6.19 -8.75 23.46
N LEU A 488 6.35 -7.57 24.08
CA LEU A 488 7.22 -7.42 25.25
C LEU A 488 6.78 -8.30 26.42
N HIS A 489 5.48 -8.39 26.67
CA HIS A 489 4.93 -9.25 27.72
C HIS A 489 5.29 -10.73 27.45
N GLN A 490 5.11 -11.21 26.21
CA GLN A 490 5.40 -12.59 25.84
C GLN A 490 6.91 -12.91 25.85
N ILE A 491 7.76 -12.00 25.38
CA ILE A 491 9.22 -12.15 25.45
C ILE A 491 9.66 -12.21 26.91
N ARG A 492 9.07 -11.40 27.80
CA ARG A 492 9.36 -11.47 29.24
C ARG A 492 8.94 -12.81 29.86
N TYR A 493 7.84 -13.39 29.41
CA TYR A 493 7.36 -14.68 29.89
C TYR A 493 8.29 -15.82 29.46
N HIS A 494 8.77 -15.82 28.21
CA HIS A 494 9.65 -16.88 27.68
C HIS A 494 11.15 -16.64 27.93
N GLY A 495 11.60 -15.40 28.01
CA GLY A 495 12.99 -15.03 28.20
C GLY A 495 13.39 -15.07 29.67
N LYS A 496 14.22 -16.05 30.06
CA LYS A 496 14.78 -16.19 31.43
C LYS A 496 15.67 -15.01 31.90
N LYS A 497 15.71 -13.86 31.20
CA LYS A 497 16.56 -12.69 31.55
C LYS A 497 15.75 -11.38 31.60
N LYS A 498 15.90 -10.65 32.73
CA LYS A 498 15.50 -9.24 32.95
C LYS A 498 16.30 -8.27 32.06
N LYS A 499 16.07 -8.22 30.75
CA LYS A 499 16.63 -7.13 29.93
C LYS A 499 15.53 -6.51 29.06
N GLY A 500 15.19 -5.26 29.38
CA GLY A 500 14.18 -4.47 28.68
C GLY A 500 12.78 -4.58 29.26
N SER A 501 12.57 -4.10 30.51
CA SER A 501 11.20 -3.78 30.93
C SER A 501 10.84 -2.46 30.26
N ALA A 502 9.73 -2.41 29.53
CA ALA A 502 9.07 -1.12 29.27
C ALA A 502 8.90 -0.43 30.63
N SER A 503 9.33 0.84 30.69
CA SER A 503 9.14 1.64 31.88
C SER A 503 7.64 1.83 32.09
N TRP A 504 7.20 2.03 33.34
CA TRP A 504 5.80 2.37 33.61
C TRP A 504 5.36 3.61 32.83
N SER A 505 6.28 4.55 32.59
CA SER A 505 6.08 5.71 31.71
C SER A 505 5.72 5.32 30.27
N ASP A 506 6.35 4.28 29.74
CA ASP A 506 6.14 3.83 28.36
C ASP A 506 4.75 3.20 28.23
N TYR A 507 4.33 2.43 29.23
CA TYR A 507 2.99 1.85 29.28
C TYR A 507 1.90 2.93 29.29
N VAL A 508 2.03 3.92 30.17
CA VAL A 508 1.07 5.04 30.26
C VAL A 508 1.02 5.84 28.96
N THR A 509 2.19 6.11 28.36
CA THR A 509 2.28 6.85 27.09
C THR A 509 1.62 6.09 25.95
N LEU A 510 1.94 4.79 25.80
CA LEU A 510 1.38 3.95 24.74
C LEU A 510 -0.13 3.77 24.88
N MET A 511 -0.63 3.56 26.10
CA MET A 511 -2.07 3.51 26.36
C MET A 511 -2.76 4.85 26.11
N GLY A 512 -2.09 5.97 26.40
CA GLY A 512 -2.58 7.30 26.02
C GLY A 512 -2.77 7.45 24.51
N ILE A 513 -1.80 7.00 23.71
CA ILE A 513 -1.89 7.01 22.23
C ILE A 513 -3.06 6.13 21.76
N VAL A 514 -3.24 4.94 22.35
CA VAL A 514 -4.36 4.05 22.03
C VAL A 514 -5.71 4.72 22.31
N MET A 515 -5.86 5.35 23.48
CA MET A 515 -7.09 6.03 23.85
C MET A 515 -7.40 7.22 22.92
N ILE A 516 -6.39 8.02 22.56
CA ILE A 516 -6.53 9.09 21.58
C ILE A 516 -6.98 8.52 20.23
N GLY A 517 -6.37 7.41 19.77
CA GLY A 517 -6.76 6.73 18.54
C GLY A 517 -8.22 6.27 18.55
N ILE A 518 -8.68 5.64 19.63
CA ILE A 518 -10.08 5.19 19.77
C ILE A 518 -11.04 6.38 19.76
N LEU A 519 -10.71 7.46 20.47
CA LEU A 519 -11.52 8.67 20.50
C LEU A 519 -11.65 9.29 19.10
N ILE A 520 -10.55 9.38 18.34
CA ILE A 520 -10.56 9.87 16.96
C ILE A 520 -11.49 9.01 16.09
N VAL A 521 -11.35 7.67 16.16
CA VAL A 521 -12.19 6.75 15.38
C VAL A 521 -13.67 6.95 15.67
N LEU A 522 -14.06 6.97 16.95
CA LEU A 522 -15.46 7.13 17.36
C LEU A 522 -16.01 8.50 16.94
N TRP A 523 -15.19 9.54 17.05
CA TRP A 523 -15.59 10.90 16.73
C TRP A 523 -15.75 11.10 15.21
N THR A 524 -14.84 10.56 14.40
CA THR A 524 -14.98 10.58 12.95
C THR A 524 -16.22 9.82 12.49
N ILE A 525 -16.50 8.62 13.04
CA ILE A 525 -17.73 7.87 12.70
C ILE A 525 -18.98 8.71 12.96
N LYS A 526 -19.06 9.34 14.14
CA LYS A 526 -20.20 10.18 14.51
C LYS A 526 -20.36 11.37 13.55
N SER A 527 -19.28 12.09 13.27
CA SER A 527 -19.34 13.27 12.39
C SER A 527 -19.66 12.89 10.95
N THR A 528 -19.03 11.85 10.39
CA THR A 528 -19.33 11.39 9.02
C THR A 528 -20.78 10.91 8.90
N TRP A 529 -21.29 10.20 9.91
CA TRP A 529 -22.69 9.76 9.93
C TRP A 529 -23.67 10.94 9.93
N SER A 530 -23.37 11.97 10.74
CA SER A 530 -24.16 13.20 10.80
C SER A 530 -24.17 13.91 9.44
N GLU A 531 -23.01 14.08 8.82
CA GLU A 531 -22.89 14.76 7.52
C GLU A 531 -23.69 14.03 6.44
N LEU A 532 -23.60 12.70 6.39
CA LEU A 532 -24.29 11.87 5.40
C LEU A 532 -25.82 11.94 5.51
N HIS A 533 -26.37 12.27 6.68
CA HIS A 533 -27.82 12.46 6.85
C HIS A 533 -28.29 13.88 6.54
N THR A 534 -27.36 14.83 6.47
CA THR A 534 -27.65 16.24 6.14
C THR A 534 -27.53 16.55 4.65
N THR A 535 -26.73 15.78 3.92
CA THR A 535 -26.62 15.78 2.44
C THR A 535 -27.60 14.81 1.80
#